data_AF-A0A356Z6R2-F1
#
_entry.id   AF-A0A356Z6R2-F1
#
_cell.length_a   1.000
_cell.length_b   1.000
_cell.length_c   1.000
_cell.angle_alpha   90.00
_cell.angle_beta   90.00
_cell.angle_gamma   90.00
#
_symmetry.space_group_name_H-M   'P 1'
#
loop_
_entity.id
_entity.type
_entity.pdbx_description
1 polymer ?
#
loop_
_entity_poly.entity_id
_entity_poly.type
_entity_poly.pdbx_seq_one_letter_code
_entity_poly.pdbx_strand_id
1 'polypeptide(L)'
;MYGTLLNDIVIIFILAVAVLYLFNRLRIPSIVGFLITGILAGPHGLALVTSVDQVEVIAEVGVIFLLFSIGMEFSFKELMEIRKTVLLGGAVQVTLCILLSTIIAMGLKMSWQSAVFIGCLVSLSSTAIVLKQLGERAE
;
A
#
# COMPACT_ATOMS: atom_id res chain seq x y z
N MET A 1 17.72 17.48 -17.81
CA MET A 1 16.71 17.55 -16.73
C MET A 1 15.52 16.62 -16.98
N TYR A 2 14.85 16.62 -18.15
CA TYR A 2 13.80 15.62 -18.45
C TYR A 2 14.32 14.23 -18.84
N GLY A 3 15.51 14.14 -19.45
CA GLY A 3 16.07 12.86 -19.91
C GLY A 3 16.42 11.89 -18.77
N THR A 4 16.68 12.39 -17.56
CA THR A 4 16.98 11.56 -16.38
C THR A 4 15.71 10.93 -15.81
N LEU A 5 14.62 11.69 -15.71
CA LEU A 5 13.34 11.18 -15.20
C LEU A 5 12.75 10.08 -16.10
N LEU A 6 12.77 10.28 -17.42
CA LEU A 6 12.27 9.26 -18.36
C LEU A 6 13.09 7.96 -18.23
N ASN A 7 14.41 8.08 -18.13
CA ASN A 7 15.30 6.93 -17.95
C ASN A 7 15.00 6.21 -16.62
N ASP A 8 14.86 6.96 -15.53
CA ASP A 8 14.53 6.42 -14.21
C ASP A 8 13.19 5.64 -14.25
N ILE A 9 12.16 6.19 -14.90
CA ILE A 9 10.87 5.52 -15.07
C ILE A 9 11.02 4.21 -15.88
N VAL A 10 11.76 4.24 -16.99
CA VAL A 10 12.01 3.05 -17.81
C VAL A 10 12.75 1.98 -17.00
N ILE A 11 13.76 2.36 -16.23
CA ILE A 11 14.50 1.46 -15.34
C ILE A 11 13.56 0.85 -14.30
N ILE A 12 12.72 1.66 -13.64
CA ILE A 12 11.74 1.17 -12.66
C ILE A 12 10.79 0.16 -13.31
N PHE A 13 10.29 0.42 -14.51
CA PHE A 13 9.41 -0.51 -15.21
C PHE A 13 10.10 -1.83 -15.58
N ILE A 14 11.31 -1.77 -16.13
CA ILE A 14 12.06 -2.98 -16.51
C ILE A 14 12.35 -3.82 -15.26
N LEU A 15 12.80 -3.19 -14.17
CA LEU A 15 13.05 -3.88 -12.90
C LEU A 15 11.76 -4.47 -12.33
N ALA A 16 10.65 -3.70 -12.34
CA ALA A 16 9.36 -4.18 -11.86
C ALA A 16 8.92 -5.43 -12.63
N VAL A 17 9.00 -5.41 -13.96
CA VAL A 17 8.65 -6.56 -14.80
C VAL A 17 9.52 -7.78 -14.46
N ALA A 18 10.83 -7.60 -14.32
CA ALA A 18 11.74 -8.69 -13.99
C ALA A 18 11.45 -9.29 -12.60
N VAL A 19 11.28 -8.44 -11.59
CA VAL A 19 10.99 -8.85 -10.20
C VAL A 19 9.62 -9.52 -10.11
N LEU A 20 8.58 -8.91 -10.70
CA LEU A 20 7.23 -9.46 -10.69
C LEU A 20 7.14 -10.78 -11.44
N TYR A 21 7.82 -10.91 -12.58
CA TYR A 21 7.87 -12.18 -13.32
C TYR A 21 8.46 -13.30 -12.44
N LEU A 22 9.58 -13.03 -11.76
CA LEU A 22 10.20 -13.97 -10.85
C LEU A 22 9.27 -14.30 -9.67
N PHE A 23 8.65 -13.29 -9.05
CA PHE A 23 7.84 -13.44 -7.85
C PHE A 23 6.51 -14.14 -8.15
N ASN A 24 5.93 -13.90 -9.31
CA ASN A 24 4.74 -14.60 -9.79
C ASN A 24 5.03 -16.10 -9.96
N ARG A 25 6.21 -16.46 -10.50
CA ARG A 25 6.64 -17.87 -10.58
C ARG A 25 6.80 -18.52 -9.20
N LEU A 26 7.19 -17.76 -8.19
CA LEU A 26 7.31 -18.19 -6.80
C LEU A 26 5.99 -18.10 -6.01
N ARG A 27 4.88 -17.67 -6.64
CA ARG A 27 3.56 -17.43 -6.00
C ARG A 27 3.62 -16.43 -4.84
N ILE A 28 4.53 -15.46 -4.92
CA ILE A 28 4.62 -14.36 -3.96
C ILE A 28 3.66 -13.24 -4.39
N PRO A 29 2.90 -12.59 -3.48
CA PRO A 29 2.00 -11.50 -3.84
C PRO A 29 2.72 -10.35 -4.56
N SER A 30 2.11 -9.83 -5.63
CA SER A 30 2.67 -8.76 -6.48
C SER A 30 3.12 -7.53 -5.70
N ILE A 31 2.42 -7.18 -4.61
CA ILE A 31 2.78 -6.03 -3.77
C ILE A 31 4.19 -6.15 -3.18
N VAL A 32 4.60 -7.37 -2.80
CA VAL A 32 5.94 -7.60 -2.28
C VAL A 32 6.96 -7.37 -3.40
N GLY A 33 6.65 -7.80 -4.63
CA GLY A 33 7.49 -7.54 -5.80
C GLY A 33 7.65 -6.04 -6.11
N PHE A 34 6.57 -5.26 -6.02
CA PHE A 34 6.63 -3.80 -6.17
C PHE A 34 7.51 -3.14 -5.09
N LEU A 35 7.38 -3.55 -3.83
CA LEU A 35 8.21 -3.03 -2.74
C LEU A 35 9.69 -3.38 -2.92
N ILE A 36 9.99 -4.63 -3.28
CA ILE A 36 11.37 -5.07 -3.57
C ILE A 36 11.95 -4.30 -4.76
N THR A 37 11.15 -4.04 -5.80
CA THR A 37 11.57 -3.21 -6.93
C THR A 37 11.96 -1.81 -6.46
N GLY A 38 11.14 -1.17 -5.63
CA GLY A 38 11.44 0.16 -5.09
C GLY A 38 12.71 0.18 -4.23
N ILE A 39 12.89 -0.83 -3.36
CA ILE A 39 14.11 -1.00 -2.55
C ILE A 39 15.34 -1.16 -3.44
N LEU A 40 15.26 -1.98 -4.49
CA LEU A 40 16.38 -2.22 -5.40
C LEU A 40 16.68 -1.00 -6.29
N ALA A 41 15.65 -0.34 -6.82
CA ALA A 41 15.81 0.80 -7.73
C ALA A 41 16.26 2.07 -7.01
N GLY A 42 15.84 2.24 -5.75
CA GLY A 42 16.09 3.44 -4.95
C GLY A 42 17.56 3.67 -4.57
N PRO A 43 17.88 4.85 -4.02
CA PRO A 43 19.25 5.28 -3.70
C PRO A 43 19.94 4.39 -2.65
N HIS A 44 19.17 3.73 -1.79
CA HIS A 44 19.70 2.80 -0.78
C HIS A 44 19.86 1.35 -1.28
N GLY A 45 19.37 1.03 -2.48
CA GLY A 45 19.56 -0.27 -3.12
C GLY A 45 20.72 -0.24 -4.09
N LEU A 46 20.39 -0.36 -5.39
CA LEU A 46 21.34 -0.30 -6.49
C LEU A 46 21.61 1.13 -6.98
N ALA A 47 20.91 2.13 -6.41
CA ALA A 47 21.03 3.55 -6.76
C ALA A 47 20.83 3.82 -8.27
N LEU A 48 19.89 3.10 -8.89
CA LEU A 48 19.60 3.20 -10.31
C LEU A 48 18.69 4.39 -10.66
N VAL A 49 17.90 4.84 -9.69
CA VAL A 49 17.02 5.99 -9.80
C VAL A 49 17.65 7.17 -9.07
N THR A 50 17.80 8.28 -9.78
CA THR A 50 18.44 9.50 -9.23
C THR A 50 17.43 10.62 -8.97
N SER A 51 16.32 10.63 -9.70
CA SER A 51 15.29 11.67 -9.66
C SER A 51 14.16 11.32 -8.67
N VAL A 52 14.51 10.95 -7.42
CA VAL A 52 13.58 10.40 -6.42
C VAL A 52 12.37 11.32 -6.19
N ASP A 53 12.58 12.61 -5.94
CA ASP A 53 11.50 13.58 -5.69
C ASP A 53 10.51 13.67 -6.86
N GLN A 54 11.01 13.55 -8.10
CA GLN A 54 10.17 13.64 -9.30
C GLN A 54 9.37 12.35 -9.52
N VAL A 55 9.98 11.20 -9.22
CA VAL A 55 9.31 9.90 -9.25
C VAL A 55 8.22 9.84 -8.17
N GLU A 56 8.47 10.41 -6.99
CA GLU A 56 7.49 10.51 -5.90
C GLU A 56 6.25 11.30 -6.32
N VAL A 57 6.42 12.48 -6.93
CA VAL A 57 5.30 13.28 -7.44
C VAL A 57 4.46 12.50 -8.46
N ILE A 58 5.10 11.75 -9.37
CA ILE A 58 4.38 10.92 -10.34
C ILE A 58 3.65 9.77 -9.64
N ALA A 59 4.26 9.16 -8.63
CA ALA A 59 3.65 8.08 -7.85
C ALA A 59 2.42 8.57 -7.09
N GLU A 60 2.46 9.75 -6.47
CA GLU A 60 1.31 10.37 -5.81
C GLU A 60 0.16 10.59 -6.80
N VAL A 61 0.45 11.14 -7.98
CA VAL A 61 -0.54 11.31 -9.06
C VAL A 61 -1.14 9.96 -9.48
N GLY A 62 -0.32 8.92 -9.59
CA GLY A 62 -0.79 7.56 -9.88
C GLY A 62 -1.73 7.01 -8.80
N VAL A 63 -1.42 7.22 -7.52
CA VAL A 63 -2.28 6.82 -6.39
C VAL A 63 -3.58 7.60 -6.40
N ILE A 64 -3.55 8.91 -6.71
CA ILE A 64 -4.76 9.73 -6.85
C ILE A 64 -5.66 9.17 -7.97
N PHE A 65 -5.10 8.87 -9.14
CA PHE A 65 -5.87 8.28 -10.24
C PHE A 65 -6.43 6.89 -9.89
N LEU A 66 -5.67 6.06 -9.19
CA LEU A 66 -6.14 4.75 -8.72
C LEU A 66 -7.34 4.91 -7.77
N LEU A 67 -7.22 5.75 -6.75
CA LEU A 67 -8.29 6.00 -5.78
C LEU A 67 -9.51 6.66 -6.42
N PHE A 68 -9.30 7.54 -7.40
CA PHE A 68 -10.37 8.13 -8.19
C PHE A 68 -11.11 7.10 -9.03
N SER A 69 -10.38 6.23 -9.74
CA SER A 69 -10.97 5.15 -10.54
C SER A 69 -11.81 4.20 -9.69
N ILE A 70 -11.27 3.79 -8.53
CA ILE A 70 -11.99 2.99 -7.55
C ILE A 70 -13.26 3.73 -7.10
N GLY A 71 -13.17 5.03 -6.80
CA GLY A 71 -14.31 5.84 -6.40
C GLY A 71 -15.40 5.96 -7.48
N MET A 72 -15.04 5.95 -8.77
CA MET A 72 -16.00 5.94 -9.88
C MET A 72 -16.72 4.59 -10.06
N GLU A 73 -16.09 3.49 -9.65
CA GLU A 73 -16.67 2.14 -9.74
C GLU A 73 -17.75 1.92 -8.68
N PHE A 74 -17.63 2.55 -7.50
CA PHE A 74 -18.63 2.45 -6.44
C PHE A 74 -19.78 3.44 -6.64
N SER A 75 -21.01 2.94 -6.75
CA SER A 75 -22.20 3.78 -6.68
C SER A 75 -22.52 4.17 -5.24
N PHE A 76 -23.07 5.38 -5.05
CA PHE A 76 -23.54 5.82 -3.72
C PHE A 76 -24.60 4.85 -3.14
N LYS A 77 -25.38 4.21 -4.01
CA LYS A 77 -26.40 3.22 -3.64
C LYS A 77 -25.76 1.98 -3.01
N GLU A 78 -24.72 1.42 -3.62
CA GLU A 78 -23.99 0.26 -3.08
C GLU A 78 -23.36 0.59 -1.73
N LEU A 79 -22.80 1.80 -1.57
CA LEU A 79 -22.26 2.25 -0.29
C LEU A 79 -23.34 2.30 0.80
N MET A 80 -24.55 2.78 0.47
CA MET A 80 -25.68 2.80 1.39
C MET A 80 -26.16 1.41 1.78
N GLU A 81 -26.05 0.41 0.89
CA GLU A 81 -26.43 -0.98 1.17
C GLU A 81 -25.48 -1.61 2.20
N ILE A 82 -24.18 -1.30 2.14
CA ILE A 82 -23.17 -1.85 3.08
C ILE A 82 -22.88 -0.95 4.30
N ARG A 83 -23.55 0.21 4.42
CA ARG A 83 -23.22 1.24 5.44
C ARG A 83 -23.13 0.73 6.88
N LYS A 84 -24.02 -0.19 7.28
CA LYS A 84 -24.02 -0.73 8.65
C LYS A 84 -22.80 -1.61 8.88
N THR A 85 -22.45 -2.43 7.90
CA THR A 85 -21.27 -3.28 7.93
C THR A 85 -19.99 -2.45 7.97
N VAL A 86 -19.91 -1.39 7.14
CA VAL A 86 -18.75 -0.50 7.11
C VAL A 86 -18.62 0.30 8.42
N LEU A 87 -19.70 0.92 8.89
CA LEU A 87 -19.65 1.77 10.09
C LEU A 87 -19.52 0.96 11.38
N LEU A 88 -20.38 -0.02 11.60
CA LEU A 88 -20.35 -0.82 12.84
C LEU A 88 -19.25 -1.87 12.79
N GLY A 89 -19.17 -2.63 11.70
CA GLY A 89 -18.14 -3.67 11.55
C GLY A 89 -16.73 -3.07 11.50
N GLY A 90 -16.54 -1.97 10.77
CA GLY A 90 -15.28 -1.24 10.76
C GLY A 90 -14.91 -0.66 12.13
N ALA A 91 -15.84 0.02 12.81
CA ALA A 91 -15.55 0.57 14.14
C ALA A 91 -15.19 -0.51 15.17
N VAL A 92 -15.92 -1.63 15.15
CA VAL A 92 -15.64 -2.80 16.00
C VAL A 92 -14.27 -3.40 15.66
N GLN A 93 -13.97 -3.59 14.38
CA GLN A 93 -12.67 -4.13 13.94
C GLN A 93 -11.52 -3.22 14.36
N VAL A 94 -11.61 -1.91 14.11
CA VAL A 94 -10.56 -0.94 14.48
C VAL A 94 -10.35 -0.95 15.99
N THR A 95 -11.44 -0.87 16.77
CA THR A 95 -11.35 -0.85 18.24
C THR A 95 -10.74 -2.12 18.80
N LEU A 96 -11.17 -3.30 18.32
CA LEU A 96 -10.61 -4.58 18.73
C LEU A 96 -9.13 -4.70 18.33
N CYS A 97 -8.77 -4.24 17.13
CA CYS A 97 -7.40 -4.31 16.65
C CYS A 97 -6.47 -3.42 17.48
N ILE A 98 -6.91 -2.21 17.83
CA ILE A 98 -6.18 -1.31 18.75
C ILE A 98 -6.02 -2.00 20.11
N LEU A 99 -7.11 -2.46 20.73
CA LEU A 99 -7.08 -3.08 22.06
C LEU A 99 -6.13 -4.28 22.12
N LEU A 100 -6.25 -5.22 21.18
CA LEU A 100 -5.41 -6.42 21.15
C LEU A 100 -3.94 -6.07 20.94
N SER A 101 -3.65 -5.18 19.99
CA SER A 101 -2.27 -4.75 19.71
C SER A 101 -1.66 -3.99 20.89
N THR A 102 -2.42 -3.15 21.58
CA THR A 102 -1.99 -2.46 22.79
C THR A 102 -1.68 -3.44 23.92
N ILE A 103 -2.53 -4.44 24.16
CA ILE A 103 -2.29 -5.46 25.19
C ILE A 103 -0.98 -6.21 24.90
N ILE A 104 -0.76 -6.59 23.64
CA ILE A 104 0.48 -7.27 23.21
C ILE A 104 1.70 -6.35 23.44
N ALA A 105 1.62 -5.08 23.02
CA ALA A 105 2.73 -4.13 23.17
C ALA A 105 3.04 -3.80 24.65
N MET A 106 2.03 -3.72 25.51
CA MET A 106 2.22 -3.60 26.95
C MET A 106 2.90 -4.84 27.54
N GLY A 107 2.58 -6.04 27.05
CA GLY A 107 3.29 -7.28 27.39
C GLY A 107 4.78 -7.26 27.02
N LEU A 108 5.15 -6.50 25.99
CA LEU A 108 6.54 -6.22 25.60
C LEU A 108 7.20 -5.10 26.42
N LYS A 109 6.59 -4.68 27.53
CA LYS A 109 7.07 -3.62 28.44
C LYS A 109 7.16 -2.23 27.82
N MET A 110 6.36 -1.95 26.77
CA MET A 110 6.23 -0.60 26.22
C MET A 110 5.37 0.28 27.14
N SER A 111 5.58 1.60 27.11
CA SER A 111 4.70 2.54 27.82
C SER A 111 3.28 2.47 27.24
N TRP A 112 2.26 2.79 28.06
CA TRP A 112 0.87 2.70 27.61
C TRP A 112 0.60 3.64 26.41
N GLN A 113 1.24 4.81 26.38
CA GLN A 113 1.13 5.76 25.27
C GLN A 113 1.68 5.17 23.97
N SER A 114 2.86 4.56 24.02
CA SER A 114 3.47 3.93 22.84
C SER A 114 2.70 2.69 22.38
N ALA A 115 2.15 1.91 23.33
CA ALA A 115 1.36 0.72 23.02
C ALA A 115 0.01 1.07 22.35
N VAL A 116 -0.66 2.13 22.79
CA VAL A 116 -1.87 2.64 22.12
C VAL A 116 -1.53 3.20 20.75
N PHE A 117 -0.44 3.97 20.64
CA PHE A 117 0.02 4.49 19.35
C PHE A 117 0.29 3.37 18.33
N ILE A 118 0.98 2.31 18.73
CA ILE A 118 1.19 1.12 17.89
C ILE A 118 -0.15 0.45 17.55
N GLY A 119 -1.06 0.33 18.51
CA GLY A 119 -2.38 -0.23 18.25
C GLY A 119 -3.14 0.55 17.17
N CYS A 120 -3.09 1.88 17.19
CA CYS A 120 -3.64 2.72 16.14
C CYS A 120 -2.97 2.44 14.79
N LEU A 121 -1.63 2.37 14.73
CA LEU A 121 -0.91 2.08 13.49
C LEU A 121 -1.28 0.71 12.89
N VAL A 122 -1.38 -0.33 13.73
CA VAL A 122 -1.73 -1.70 13.31
C VAL A 122 -3.19 -1.81 12.85
N SER A 123 -4.08 -0.98 13.38
CA SER A 123 -5.50 -1.01 13.02
C SER A 123 -5.81 -0.53 11.60
N LEU A 124 -4.87 0.21 10.98
CA LEU A 124 -5.05 0.79 9.65
C LEU A 124 -4.91 -0.28 8.55
N SER A 125 -5.86 -0.29 7.62
CA SER A 125 -5.78 -1.11 6.41
C SER A 125 -5.27 -0.27 5.24
N SER A 126 -4.44 -0.88 4.37
CA SER A 126 -4.00 -0.25 3.12
C SER A 126 -5.02 -0.50 2.01
N THR A 127 -6.17 0.16 2.11
CA THR A 127 -7.33 -0.02 1.22
C THR A 127 -6.97 0.08 -0.26
N ALA A 128 -6.14 1.06 -0.64
CA ALA A 128 -5.70 1.22 -2.04
C ALA A 128 -4.98 -0.04 -2.58
N ILE A 129 -4.11 -0.64 -1.77
CA ILE A 129 -3.35 -1.82 -2.13
C ILE A 129 -4.25 -3.04 -2.23
N VAL A 130 -5.14 -3.24 -1.25
CA VAL A 130 -6.06 -4.39 -1.22
C VAL A 130 -7.02 -4.32 -2.40
N LEU A 131 -7.58 -3.15 -2.69
CA LEU A 131 -8.50 -2.97 -3.80
C LEU A 131 -7.80 -3.16 -5.15
N LYS A 132 -6.57 -2.65 -5.31
CA LYS A 132 -5.75 -2.94 -6.50
C LYS A 132 -5.54 -4.45 -6.69
N GLN A 133 -5.20 -5.18 -5.62
CA GLN A 133 -5.01 -6.63 -5.69
C GLN A 133 -6.31 -7.38 -6.00
N LEU A 134 -7.45 -6.93 -5.49
CA LEU A 134 -8.74 -7.52 -5.82
C LEU A 134 -9.10 -7.30 -7.29
N GLY A 135 -8.84 -6.11 -7.83
CA GLY A 135 -8.98 -5.81 -9.26
C GLY A 135 -8.07 -6.69 -10.13
N GLU A 136 -6.78 -6.80 -9.79
CA GLU A 136 -5.82 -7.69 -10.48
C GLU A 136 -6.21 -9.18 -10.46
N ARG A 137 -7.07 -9.60 -9.52
CA ARG A 137 -7.60 -10.98 -9.44
C ARG A 137 -8.96 -11.17 -10.10
N ALA A 138 -9.68 -10.07 -10.38
CA ALA A 138 -11.01 -10.05 -10.96
C ALA A 138 -11.00 -9.81 -12.48
N GLU A 139 -9.88 -9.38 -13.05
CA GLU A 139 -9.47 -9.73 -14.42
C GLU A 139 -9.08 -11.22 -14.52
#